data_AF-A0A6H5HVS3-F1
#
_entry.id   AF-A0A6H5HVS3-F1
#
_cell.length_a   1.000
_cell.length_b   1.000
_cell.length_c   1.000
_cell.angle_alpha   90.00
_cell.angle_beta   90.00
_cell.angle_gamma   90.00
#
_symmetry.space_group_name_H-M   'P 1'
#
loop_
_entity.id
_entity.type
_entity.pdbx_description
1 polymer ?
#
loop_
_entity_poly.entity_id
_entity_poly.type
_entity_poly.pdbx_seq_one_letter_code
_entity_poly.pdbx_strand_id
1 'polypeptide(L)'
;MIVWKEQQDISKILELQSFLRVKGKGHKPKKSLVFTSEDISKFLNDASDDQFLLHKLAFGSRKHFQIYTARLRLAKTLQYLYSSPSARQNSNVNLMKIGNWARCYFM
;
A
#
# COMPACT_ATOMS: atom_id res chain seq x y z
N MET A 1 0.16 -21.71 -38.23
CA MET A 1 -1.24 -21.91 -37.80
C MET A 1 -1.24 -22.65 -36.48
N ILE A 2 -1.45 -21.97 -35.36
CA ILE A 2 -1.57 -22.62 -34.05
C ILE A 2 -3.05 -22.92 -33.85
N VAL A 3 -3.43 -24.18 -34.00
CA VAL A 3 -4.79 -24.67 -33.80
C VAL A 3 -5.03 -24.75 -32.29
N TRP A 4 -5.89 -23.89 -31.75
CA TRP A 4 -6.36 -23.98 -30.37
C TRP A 4 -7.31 -25.18 -30.24
N LYS A 5 -6.84 -26.26 -29.65
CA LYS A 5 -7.69 -27.40 -29.27
C LYS A 5 -8.42 -27.07 -27.97
N GLU A 6 -9.74 -26.99 -28.10
CA GLU A 6 -10.79 -27.15 -27.08
C GLU A 6 -10.53 -26.60 -25.67
N GLN A 7 -11.36 -25.63 -25.28
CA GLN A 7 -11.54 -25.16 -23.89
C GLN A 7 -12.16 -26.27 -23.03
N GLN A 8 -11.39 -27.29 -22.67
CA GLN A 8 -11.82 -28.25 -21.68
C GLN A 8 -11.60 -27.69 -20.27
N ASP A 9 -12.70 -27.60 -19.55
CA ASP A 9 -12.74 -27.18 -18.16
C ASP A 9 -11.98 -28.22 -17.31
N ILE A 10 -10.81 -27.82 -16.80
CA ILE A 10 -9.85 -28.68 -16.06
C ILE A 10 -10.54 -29.41 -14.91
N SER A 11 -11.56 -28.78 -14.34
CA SER A 11 -12.39 -29.31 -13.26
C SER A 11 -13.12 -30.61 -13.62
N LYS A 12 -13.32 -30.94 -14.90
CA LYS A 12 -14.09 -32.12 -15.36
C LYS A 12 -13.25 -33.38 -15.56
N ILE A 13 -11.92 -33.28 -15.46
CA ILE A 13 -11.01 -34.41 -15.68
C ILE A 13 -10.96 -35.28 -14.41
N LEU A 14 -11.65 -36.41 -14.42
CA LEU A 14 -11.76 -37.34 -13.28
C LEU A 14 -10.41 -37.90 -12.82
N GLU A 15 -9.50 -38.18 -13.77
CA GLU A 15 -8.14 -38.63 -13.49
C GLU A 15 -7.35 -37.58 -12.69
N LEU A 16 -7.52 -36.31 -13.04
CA LEU A 16 -6.87 -35.21 -12.35
C LEU A 16 -7.45 -35.01 -10.94
N GLN A 17 -8.77 -35.06 -10.79
CA GLN A 17 -9.42 -34.95 -9.48
C GLN A 17 -8.97 -36.06 -8.52
N SER A 18 -8.93 -37.31 -9.00
CA SER A 18 -8.48 -38.45 -8.21
C SER A 18 -6.99 -38.32 -7.83
N PHE A 19 -6.15 -37.88 -8.76
CA PHE A 19 -4.74 -37.60 -8.50
C PHE A 19 -4.55 -36.49 -7.44
N LEU A 20 -5.24 -35.36 -7.58
CA LEU A 20 -5.19 -34.25 -6.62
C LEU A 20 -5.71 -34.67 -5.25
N ARG A 21 -6.75 -35.51 -5.17
CA ARG A 21 -7.28 -36.03 -3.91
C ARG A 21 -6.28 -36.94 -3.19
N VAL A 22 -5.52 -37.76 -3.93
CA VAL A 22 -4.46 -38.60 -3.38
C VAL A 22 -3.28 -37.75 -2.91
N LYS A 23 -2.85 -36.77 -3.71
CA LYS A 23 -1.72 -35.88 -3.37
C LYS A 23 -2.07 -34.87 -2.26
N GLY A 24 -3.33 -34.50 -2.15
CA GLY A 24 -3.86 -33.60 -1.12
C GLY A 24 -4.07 -34.27 0.24
N LYS A 25 -4.04 -35.60 0.35
CA LYS A 25 -4.14 -36.29 1.64
C LYS A 25 -2.98 -35.86 2.54
N GLY A 26 -3.32 -35.24 3.68
CA GLY A 26 -2.33 -34.71 4.63
C GLY A 26 -1.69 -33.38 4.21
N HIS A 27 -2.05 -32.83 3.04
CA HIS A 27 -1.65 -31.48 2.66
C HIS A 27 -2.35 -30.48 3.58
N LYS A 28 -1.62 -29.95 4.56
CA LYS A 28 -2.07 -28.77 5.28
C LYS A 28 -1.92 -27.59 4.32
N PRO A 29 -3.02 -26.94 3.91
CA PRO A 29 -2.90 -25.74 3.08
C PRO A 29 -1.98 -24.78 3.82
N LYS A 30 -0.95 -24.30 3.12
CA LYS A 30 -0.05 -23.29 3.66
C LYS A 30 -0.90 -22.03 3.85
N LYS A 31 -1.45 -21.86 5.05
CA LYS A 31 -2.10 -20.61 5.42
C LYS A 31 -1.06 -19.52 5.21
N SER A 32 -1.44 -18.46 4.50
CA SER A 32 -0.63 -17.25 4.48
C SER A 32 -0.34 -16.86 5.92
N LEU A 33 0.84 -16.32 6.18
CA LEU A 33 1.13 -15.73 7.47
C LEU A 33 0.11 -14.60 7.67
N VAL A 34 -0.90 -14.85 8.49
CA VAL A 34 -1.87 -13.85 8.89
C VAL A 34 -1.22 -13.10 10.04
N PHE A 35 -1.14 -11.78 9.92
CA PHE A 35 -0.64 -10.94 11.01
C PHE A 35 -1.48 -11.16 12.27
N THR A 36 -0.80 -11.41 13.39
CA THR A 36 -1.46 -11.46 14.69
C THR A 36 -1.81 -10.05 15.16
N SER A 37 -2.70 -9.92 16.15
CA SER A 37 -2.98 -8.61 16.77
C SER A 37 -1.73 -7.97 17.38
N GLU A 38 -0.81 -8.79 17.87
CA GLU A 38 0.48 -8.36 18.41
C GLU A 38 1.35 -7.76 17.31
N ASP A 39 1.46 -8.43 16.16
CA ASP A 39 2.20 -7.93 14.99
C ASP A 39 1.65 -6.61 14.50
N ILE A 40 0.31 -6.47 14.44
CA ILE A 40 -0.35 -5.23 14.04
C ILE A 40 -0.03 -4.11 15.04
N SER A 41 -0.09 -4.38 16.34
CA SER A 41 0.21 -3.39 17.37
C SER A 41 1.67 -2.94 17.32
N LYS A 42 2.59 -3.88 17.10
CA LYS A 42 4.02 -3.62 16.94
C LYS A 42 4.28 -2.76 15.71
N PHE A 43 3.67 -3.12 14.58
CA PHE A 43 3.77 -2.33 13.35
C PHE A 43 3.25 -0.91 13.52
N LEU A 44 2.10 -0.72 14.16
CA LEU A 44 1.52 0.60 14.37
C LEU A 44 2.41 1.53 15.21
N ASN A 45 3.17 0.97 16.17
CA ASN A 45 4.03 1.74 17.06
C ASN A 45 5.44 1.94 16.52
N ASP A 46 6.05 0.90 15.94
CA ASP A 46 7.48 0.90 15.61
C ASP A 46 7.76 1.36 14.18
N ALA A 47 6.81 1.18 13.25
CA ALA A 47 7.05 1.51 11.84
C ALA A 47 7.10 3.03 11.62
N SER A 48 7.96 3.48 10.70
CA SER A 48 8.05 4.91 10.36
C SER A 48 6.77 5.43 9.70
N ASP A 49 6.25 6.53 10.23
CA ASP A 49 5.09 7.21 9.66
C ASP A 49 5.39 7.80 8.27
N ASP A 50 6.63 8.15 7.95
CA ASP A 50 6.94 8.77 6.66
C ASP A 50 6.73 7.84 5.48
N GLN A 51 6.95 6.54 5.69
CA GLN A 51 6.80 5.51 4.67
C GLN A 51 5.45 4.78 4.76
N PHE A 52 4.94 4.55 5.97
CA PHE A 52 3.80 3.65 6.19
C PHE A 52 2.53 4.34 6.68
N LEU A 53 2.44 5.68 6.67
CA LEU A 53 1.26 6.41 7.18
C LEU A 53 -0.04 5.85 6.62
N LEU A 54 -0.12 5.67 5.30
CA LEU A 54 -1.34 5.20 4.62
C LEU A 54 -1.72 3.78 5.04
N HIS A 55 -0.73 2.90 5.22
CA HIS A 55 -0.94 1.54 5.68
C HIS A 55 -1.48 1.52 7.12
N LYS A 56 -0.93 2.36 8.00
CA LYS A 56 -1.43 2.50 9.38
C LYS A 56 -2.86 3.05 9.46
N LEU A 57 -3.28 3.87 8.50
CA LEU A 57 -4.67 4.33 8.37
C LEU A 57 -5.63 3.21 8.00
N ALA A 58 -5.22 2.32 7.08
CA ALA A 58 -6.04 1.18 6.66
C ALA A 58 -6.36 0.22 7.83
N PHE A 59 -5.45 0.13 8.82
CA PHE A 59 -5.68 -0.59 10.07
C PHE A 59 -6.52 0.19 11.11
N GLY A 60 -7.07 1.36 10.75
CA GLY A 60 -8.05 2.10 11.56
C GLY A 60 -7.47 2.91 12.72
N SER A 61 -6.18 3.21 12.72
CA SER A 61 -5.55 3.90 13.85
C SER A 61 -5.91 5.40 13.92
N ARG A 62 -6.62 5.80 14.99
CA ARG A 62 -7.10 7.17 15.21
C ARG A 62 -5.97 8.23 15.27
N LYS A 63 -4.84 7.88 15.89
CA LYS A 63 -3.66 8.77 16.00
C LYS A 63 -3.11 9.11 14.62
N HIS A 64 -2.93 8.10 13.77
CA HIS A 64 -2.40 8.27 12.42
C HIS A 64 -3.38 9.03 11.51
N PHE A 65 -4.69 8.90 11.72
CA PHE A 65 -5.70 9.70 11.01
C PHE A 65 -5.56 11.20 11.28
N GLN A 66 -5.30 11.58 12.53
CA GLN A 66 -5.05 12.99 12.86
C GLN A 66 -3.77 13.51 12.19
N ILE A 67 -2.70 12.71 12.17
CA ILE A 67 -1.44 13.06 11.51
C ILE A 67 -1.65 13.25 10.00
N TYR A 68 -2.33 12.30 9.36
CA TYR A 68 -2.62 12.35 7.93
C TYR A 68 -3.46 13.57 7.55
N THR A 69 -4.52 13.86 8.31
CA THR A 69 -5.36 15.04 8.05
C THR A 69 -4.62 16.35 8.30
N ALA A 70 -3.71 16.42 9.28
CA ALA A 70 -2.83 17.56 9.47
C ALA A 70 -1.88 17.75 8.28
N ARG A 71 -1.26 16.67 7.78
CA ARG A 71 -0.40 16.73 6.57
C ARG A 71 -1.16 17.21 5.34
N LEU A 72 -2.37 16.72 5.11
CA LEU A 72 -3.22 17.17 4.00
C LEU A 72 -3.58 18.67 4.11
N ARG A 73 -3.90 19.15 5.32
CA ARG A 73 -4.19 20.57 5.55
C ARG A 73 -2.97 21.44 5.24
N LEU A 74 -1.80 21.04 5.72
CA LEU A 74 -0.56 21.74 5.42
C LEU A 74 -0.26 21.73 3.91
N ALA A 75 -0.39 20.59 3.23
CA ALA A 75 -0.17 20.50 1.79
C ALA A 75 -1.11 21.44 1.00
N LYS A 76 -2.40 21.47 1.37
CA LYS A 76 -3.39 22.35 0.73
C LYS A 76 -3.08 23.83 0.95
N THR A 77 -2.67 24.22 2.16
CA THR A 77 -2.26 25.61 2.45
C THR A 77 -1.00 26.01 1.69
N LEU A 78 0.01 25.14 1.62
CA LEU A 78 1.21 25.37 0.82
C LEU A 78 0.86 25.52 -0.66
N GLN A 79 0.04 24.64 -1.22
CA GLN A 79 -0.40 24.74 -2.61
C GLN A 79 -1.06 26.09 -2.91
N TYR A 80 -1.92 26.57 -2.02
CA TYR A 80 -2.55 27.89 -2.14
C TYR A 80 -1.52 29.04 -2.11
N LEU A 81 -0.54 28.96 -1.20
CA LEU A 81 0.55 29.94 -1.12
C LEU A 81 1.39 29.95 -2.41
N TYR A 82 1.76 28.79 -2.95
CA TYR A 82 2.52 28.71 -4.22
C TYR A 82 1.71 29.10 -5.46
N SER A 83 0.37 28.96 -5.42
CA SER A 83 -0.52 29.37 -6.52
C SER A 83 -0.80 30.87 -6.53
N SER A 84 -0.48 31.57 -5.43
CA SER A 84 -0.74 33.01 -5.27
C SER A 84 0.36 33.85 -5.96
N PRO A 85 0.04 34.72 -6.94
CA PRO A 85 1.02 35.53 -7.66
C PRO A 85 1.87 36.45 -6.76
N SER A 86 1.31 36.87 -5.62
CA SER A 86 1.94 37.77 -4.65
C SER A 86 2.97 37.09 -3.73
N ALA A 87 2.93 35.77 -3.57
CA ALA A 87 3.88 35.01 -2.73
C ALA A 87 5.12 34.54 -3.49
N ARG A 88 5.17 34.72 -4.82
CA ARG A 88 6.24 34.24 -5.70
C ARG A 88 7.56 35.02 -5.59
N GLN A 89 7.60 36.08 -4.79
CA GLN A 89 8.64 37.12 -4.85
C GLN A 89 9.88 36.90 -3.95
N ASN A 90 10.02 35.79 -3.23
CA ASN A 90 11.26 35.58 -2.43
C ASN A 90 11.71 34.11 -2.39
N SER A 91 12.04 33.56 -3.56
CA SER A 91 12.34 32.14 -3.74
C SER A 91 13.84 31.82 -3.76
N ASN A 92 14.72 32.71 -3.29
CA ASN A 92 16.17 32.46 -3.23
C ASN A 92 16.69 31.97 -1.87
N VAL A 93 15.81 31.61 -0.93
CA VAL A 93 16.24 31.04 0.35
C VAL A 93 15.62 29.64 0.51
N ASN A 94 16.45 28.61 0.33
CA ASN A 94 16.20 27.20 0.70
C ASN A 94 15.22 26.34 -0.16
N LEU A 95 15.00 26.65 -1.44
CA LEU A 95 14.18 25.81 -2.33
C LEU A 95 14.69 24.37 -2.53
N MET A 96 16.01 24.11 -2.35
CA MET A 96 16.58 22.78 -2.57
C MET A 96 16.22 21.75 -1.49
N LYS A 97 15.88 22.17 -0.26
CA LYS A 97 15.54 21.24 0.83
C LYS A 97 14.09 20.77 0.81
N ILE A 98 13.17 21.61 0.32
CA ILE A 98 11.72 21.32 0.30
C ILE A 98 11.36 20.45 -0.92
N GLY A 99 12.05 20.64 -2.05
CA GLY A 99 11.80 19.86 -3.29
C GLY A 99 12.08 18.36 -3.16
N ASN A 100 13.01 17.96 -2.29
CA ASN A 100 13.31 16.54 -2.05
C ASN A 100 12.19 15.81 -1.29
N TRP A 101 11.45 16.50 -0.41
CA TRP A 101 10.32 15.90 0.31
C TRP A 101 9.11 15.64 -0.60
N ALA A 102 8.84 16.54 -1.54
CA ALA A 102 7.74 16.39 -2.49
C ALA A 102 7.99 15.31 -3.54
N ARG A 103 9.25 15.07 -3.92
CA ARG A 103 9.62 14.04 -4.91
C ARG A 103 9.47 12.62 -4.37
N CYS A 104 9.56 12.41 -3.05
CA CYS A 104 9.37 11.09 -2.42
C CYS A 104 7.92 10.62 -2.31
N TYR A 105 6.92 11.48 -2.57
CA TYR A 105 5.50 11.16 -2.40
C TYR A 105 4.75 10.92 -3.73
N PHE A 106 5.42 11.07 -4.87
CA PHE A 106 4.80 10.99 -6.21
C PHE A 106 5.41 9.89 -7.11
N MET A 107 6.24 9.01 -6.57
CA MET A 107 6.73 7.78 -7.22
C MET A 107 6.30 6.55 -6.43
#